data_AF-V9L8S6-F1
#
_entry.id   AF-V9L8S6-F1
#
_cell.length_a   1.000
_cell.length_b   1.000
_cell.length_c   1.000
_cell.angle_alpha   90.00
_cell.angle_beta   90.00
_cell.angle_gamma   90.00
#
_symmetry.space_group_name_H-M   'P 1'
#
loop_
_entity.id
_entity.type
_entity.pdbx_description
1 polymer ?
#
loop_
_entity_poly.entity_id
_entity_poly.type
_entity_poly.pdbx_seq_one_letter_code
_entity_poly.pdbx_strand_id
1 'polypeptide(L)'
;EGLSAGKPVPHSRVKAAGNCCCCRPETLLGKCYSTAARGPERPREADEKVSSFKPPVDSHFDWIGPPDRVSNLRPIKFYVPKNETKLEQRLRKMRQETQYWNQHFWSNQNLTFNKEKDQFVQSRLQAKGMELRDEDAYMEFNLV
;
A
#
# COMPACT_ATOMS: atom_id res chain seq x y z
N GLU A 1 -47.94 -37.93 -36.58
CA GLU A 1 -48.03 -36.72 -35.76
C GLU A 1 -46.76 -36.68 -34.90
N GLY A 2 -45.73 -35.88 -35.14
CA GLY A 2 -45.71 -34.50 -35.62
C GLY A 2 -45.45 -33.52 -34.47
N LEU A 3 -44.40 -33.72 -33.65
CA LEU A 3 -43.88 -32.66 -32.78
C LEU A 3 -42.36 -32.53 -32.96
N SER A 4 -41.99 -31.39 -33.53
CA SER A 4 -40.64 -30.95 -33.84
C SER A 4 -40.05 -30.13 -32.69
N ALA A 5 -38.78 -30.38 -32.43
CA ALA A 5 -37.72 -29.46 -32.01
C ALA A 5 -37.91 -28.57 -30.77
N GLY A 6 -37.08 -28.84 -29.76
CA GLY A 6 -36.53 -27.82 -28.86
C GLY A 6 -35.03 -28.05 -28.69
N LYS A 7 -34.19 -27.32 -29.43
CA LYS A 7 -32.74 -27.27 -29.21
C LYS A 7 -32.47 -26.40 -27.97
N PRO A 8 -31.62 -26.80 -27.01
CA PRO A 8 -31.21 -25.89 -25.94
C PRO A 8 -30.33 -24.79 -26.52
N VAL A 9 -30.80 -23.55 -26.40
CA VAL A 9 -30.07 -22.33 -26.75
C VAL A 9 -28.93 -22.13 -25.74
N PRO A 10 -27.70 -21.82 -26.17
CA PRO A 10 -26.62 -21.52 -25.23
C PRO A 10 -26.96 -20.23 -24.47
N HIS A 11 -27.00 -20.31 -23.14
CA HIS A 11 -27.11 -19.13 -22.29
C HIS A 11 -25.94 -18.20 -22.59
N SER A 12 -26.24 -17.13 -23.32
CA SER A 12 -25.34 -16.03 -23.58
C SER A 12 -24.83 -15.48 -22.25
N ARG A 13 -23.51 -15.49 -22.08
CA ARG A 13 -22.78 -14.79 -21.01
C ARG A 13 -23.10 -13.30 -21.12
N VAL A 14 -24.10 -12.85 -20.38
CA VAL A 14 -24.40 -11.43 -20.22
C VAL A 14 -23.19 -10.82 -19.48
N LYS A 15 -22.44 -9.96 -20.17
CA LYS A 15 -21.52 -9.04 -19.52
C LYS A 15 -22.38 -8.09 -18.70
N ALA A 16 -22.41 -8.27 -17.38
CA ALA A 16 -22.98 -7.29 -16.47
C ALA A 16 -22.12 -6.03 -16.58
N ALA A 17 -22.55 -5.09 -17.41
CA ALA A 17 -22.11 -3.70 -17.34
C ALA A 17 -22.51 -3.20 -15.95
N GLY A 18 -21.54 -2.66 -15.23
CA GLY A 18 -21.72 -2.18 -13.86
C GLY A 18 -22.75 -1.05 -13.81
N ASN A 19 -23.92 -1.37 -13.27
CA ASN A 19 -24.83 -0.34 -12.76
C ASN A 19 -24.59 -0.21 -11.26
N CYS A 20 -23.76 0.77 -10.90
CA CYS A 20 -23.65 1.27 -9.54
C CYS A 20 -24.99 1.92 -9.16
N CYS A 21 -25.66 1.42 -8.13
CA CYS A 21 -26.97 1.89 -7.68
C CYS A 21 -26.94 3.27 -6.99
N CYS A 22 -25.82 3.99 -7.02
CA CYS A 22 -25.57 5.15 -6.16
C CYS A 22 -25.57 6.51 -6.89
N CYS A 23 -25.85 6.57 -8.19
CA CYS A 23 -25.68 7.80 -8.96
C CYS A 23 -27.02 8.52 -9.22
N ARG A 24 -27.53 9.26 -8.23
CA ARG A 24 -28.48 10.37 -8.46
C ARG A 24 -27.68 11.68 -8.35
N PRO A 25 -27.74 12.60 -9.33
CA PRO A 25 -26.88 13.77 -9.31
C PRO A 25 -27.59 14.92 -8.60
N GLU A 26 -27.19 15.22 -7.37
CA GLU A 26 -27.17 16.58 -6.81
C GLU A 26 -26.63 16.53 -5.38
N THR A 27 -25.31 16.68 -5.25
CA THR A 27 -24.61 17.47 -4.23
C THR A 27 -23.10 17.22 -4.34
N LEU A 28 -22.33 18.31 -4.30
CA LEU A 28 -20.88 18.35 -4.37
C LEU A 28 -20.25 17.70 -3.14
N LEU A 29 -19.81 16.44 -3.25
CA LEU A 29 -18.59 15.84 -2.68
C LEU A 29 -18.74 14.30 -2.70
N GLY A 30 -17.93 13.59 -3.47
CA GLY A 30 -17.90 12.12 -3.39
C GLY A 30 -17.06 11.48 -4.49
N LYS A 31 -15.73 11.47 -4.33
CA LYS A 31 -14.85 10.68 -5.19
C LYS A 31 -15.01 9.20 -4.78
N CYS A 32 -15.66 8.40 -5.61
CA CYS A 32 -15.67 6.95 -5.47
C CYS A 32 -14.28 6.41 -5.85
N TYR A 33 -13.54 5.90 -4.86
CA TYR A 33 -12.36 5.09 -5.14
C TYR A 33 -12.87 3.70 -5.53
N SER A 34 -12.67 3.32 -6.79
CA SER A 34 -12.87 1.94 -7.21
C SER A 34 -11.90 1.04 -6.45
N THR A 35 -12.39 0.21 -5.54
CA THR A 35 -11.65 -0.91 -4.96
C THR A 35 -11.52 -1.99 -6.03
N ALA A 36 -10.58 -1.81 -6.95
CA ALA A 36 -10.09 -2.92 -7.74
C ALA A 36 -9.43 -3.90 -6.76
N ALA A 37 -10.05 -5.08 -6.61
CA ALA A 37 -9.58 -6.16 -5.76
C ALA A 37 -8.09 -6.43 -6.02
N ARG A 38 -7.27 -6.26 -4.99
CA ARG A 38 -5.86 -6.69 -5.01
C ARG A 38 -5.87 -8.22 -5.00
N GLY A 39 -5.45 -8.81 -6.12
CA GLY A 39 -5.21 -10.25 -6.20
C GLY A 39 -4.10 -10.71 -5.25
N PRO A 40 -3.87 -12.03 -5.13
CA PRO A 40 -2.96 -12.59 -4.12
C PRO A 40 -1.54 -12.03 -4.32
N GLU A 41 -1.01 -11.41 -3.26
CA GLU A 41 0.36 -10.90 -3.20
C GLU A 41 1.32 -12.11 -3.30
N ARG A 42 2.01 -12.25 -4.44
CA ARG A 42 3.12 -13.20 -4.58
C ARG A 42 4.20 -12.87 -3.53
N PRO A 43 4.89 -13.87 -2.94
CA PRO A 43 6.09 -13.62 -2.15
C PRO A 43 7.05 -12.78 -2.99
N ARG A 44 7.26 -11.52 -2.60
CA ARG A 44 8.15 -10.62 -3.30
C ARG A 44 9.56 -11.07 -2.97
N GLU A 45 10.13 -11.87 -3.87
CA GLU A 45 11.54 -12.27 -3.85
C GLU A 45 12.40 -11.08 -3.44
N ALA A 46 13.39 -11.35 -2.57
CA ALA A 46 14.26 -10.38 -1.95
C ALA A 46 14.94 -9.48 -3.00
N ASP A 47 14.25 -8.40 -3.37
CA ASP A 47 14.77 -7.43 -4.31
C ASP A 47 15.66 -6.49 -3.51
N GLU A 48 16.95 -6.82 -3.45
CA GLU A 48 18.06 -5.94 -3.09
C GLU A 48 18.03 -4.60 -3.88
N LYS A 49 17.13 -4.44 -4.87
CA LYS A 49 16.84 -3.20 -5.58
C LYS A 49 15.71 -2.37 -4.96
N VAL A 50 15.79 -2.00 -3.69
CA VAL A 50 15.36 -0.63 -3.33
C VAL A 50 16.46 0.31 -3.82
N SER A 51 16.45 0.42 -5.14
CA SER A 51 17.22 1.31 -5.98
C SER A 51 17.44 2.63 -5.27
N SER A 52 18.70 3.01 -5.10
CA SER A 52 19.09 4.28 -4.51
C SER A 52 18.36 5.39 -5.25
N PHE A 53 17.30 5.93 -4.66
CA PHE A 53 16.54 7.05 -5.21
C PHE A 53 17.51 8.21 -5.39
N LYS A 54 17.97 8.50 -6.60
CA LYS A 54 19.00 9.50 -6.87
C LYS A 54 18.39 10.60 -7.75
N PRO A 55 18.33 11.85 -7.24
CA PRO A 55 17.90 12.96 -8.07
C PRO A 55 18.90 13.18 -9.22
N PRO A 56 18.45 13.77 -10.35
CA PRO A 56 19.34 14.31 -11.36
C PRO A 56 20.38 15.25 -10.75
N VAL A 57 21.60 15.24 -11.30
CA VAL A 57 22.77 15.96 -10.76
C VAL A 57 22.58 17.49 -10.83
N ASP A 58 21.77 17.96 -11.77
CA ASP A 58 21.46 19.35 -12.06
C ASP A 58 20.17 19.86 -11.40
N SER A 59 19.56 19.06 -10.50
CA SER A 59 18.36 19.50 -9.81
C SER A 59 18.62 20.61 -8.78
N HIS A 60 17.70 21.57 -8.75
CA HIS A 60 17.66 22.67 -7.78
C HIS A 60 16.53 22.57 -6.73
N PHE A 61 15.86 21.41 -6.62
CA PHE A 61 14.73 21.20 -5.69
C PHE A 61 14.96 20.01 -4.76
N ASP A 62 14.21 19.97 -3.65
CA ASP A 62 14.16 18.81 -2.76
C ASP A 62 13.41 17.65 -3.43
N TRP A 63 13.91 16.43 -3.23
CA TRP A 63 13.39 15.23 -3.87
C TRP A 63 12.75 14.28 -2.86
N ILE A 64 11.50 13.89 -3.12
CA ILE A 64 10.74 12.96 -2.29
C ILE A 64 10.74 11.58 -2.94
N GLY A 65 11.38 10.63 -2.29
CA GLY A 65 11.56 9.26 -2.78
C GLY A 65 10.31 8.39 -2.66
N PRO A 66 10.33 7.15 -3.18
CA PRO A 66 9.26 6.19 -2.95
C PRO A 66 9.10 5.90 -1.44
N PRO A 67 7.93 5.46 -0.96
CA PRO A 67 7.75 5.05 0.43
C PRO A 67 8.79 4.00 0.85
N ASP A 68 9.36 4.18 2.03
CA ASP A 68 10.23 3.18 2.65
C ASP A 68 9.43 1.91 3.00
N ARG A 69 10.04 0.74 2.86
CA ARG A 69 9.34 -0.54 3.05
C ARG A 69 9.00 -0.83 4.51
N VAL A 70 9.73 -0.25 5.46
CA VAL A 70 9.57 -0.53 6.88
C VAL A 70 8.81 0.60 7.55
N SER A 71 9.27 1.84 7.40
CA SER A 71 8.63 2.99 8.05
C SER A 71 7.38 3.49 7.33
N ASN A 72 7.17 3.12 6.06
CA ASN A 72 6.18 3.69 5.14
C ASN A 72 6.34 5.19 4.83
N LEU A 73 7.35 5.86 5.40
CA LEU A 73 7.60 7.27 5.16
C LEU A 73 8.43 7.48 3.89
N ARG A 74 8.20 8.60 3.21
CA ARG A 74 8.96 8.96 2.01
C ARG A 74 10.28 9.63 2.40
N PRO A 75 11.44 9.10 1.99
CA PRO A 75 12.74 9.74 2.25
C PRO A 75 12.87 11.01 1.43
N ILE A 76 13.53 12.03 2.00
CA ILE A 76 13.74 13.32 1.34
C ILE A 76 15.24 13.51 1.10
N LYS A 77 15.61 13.81 -0.15
CA LYS A 77 16.94 14.27 -0.53
C LYS A 77 16.90 15.78 -0.68
N PHE A 78 17.45 16.47 0.32
CA PHE A 78 17.51 17.93 0.32
C PHE A 78 18.50 18.42 -0.72
N TYR A 79 18.08 19.44 -1.48
CA TYR A 79 18.96 20.17 -2.38
C TYR A 79 20.02 20.93 -1.57
N VAL A 80 21.24 20.98 -2.12
CA VAL A 80 22.37 21.73 -1.56
C VAL A 80 22.78 22.79 -2.58
N PRO A 81 22.47 24.08 -2.33
CA PRO A 81 22.92 25.17 -3.19
C PRO A 81 24.45 25.27 -3.25
N LYS A 82 24.99 25.65 -4.41
CA LYS A 82 26.45 25.87 -4.59
C LYS A 82 27.01 26.93 -3.63
N ASN A 83 26.23 27.99 -3.37
CA ASN A 83 26.62 29.12 -2.52
C ASN A 83 25.81 29.12 -1.20
N GLU A 84 25.60 27.95 -0.60
CA GLU A 84 24.85 27.82 0.66
C GLU A 84 25.49 28.64 1.78
N THR A 85 24.71 29.52 2.41
CA THR A 85 25.16 30.28 3.59
C THR A 85 25.25 29.36 4.81
N LYS A 86 26.04 29.76 5.81
CA LYS A 86 26.18 28.99 7.07
C LYS A 86 24.83 28.76 7.77
N LEU A 87 23.92 29.73 7.70
CA LEU A 87 22.60 29.63 8.31
C LEU A 87 21.71 28.64 7.55
N GLU A 88 21.67 28.70 6.22
CA GLU A 88 20.93 27.75 5.38
C GLU A 88 21.45 26.33 5.57
N GLN A 89 22.77 26.15 5.65
CA GLN A 89 23.37 24.85 5.93
C GLN A 89 22.91 24.30 7.28
N ARG A 90 22.91 25.14 8.34
CA ARG A 90 22.45 24.74 9.67
C ARG A 90 20.98 24.33 9.63
N LEU A 91 20.14 25.10 8.96
CA LEU A 91 18.72 24.77 8.77
C LEU A 91 18.54 23.45 8.02
N ARG A 92 19.27 23.21 6.92
CA ARG A 92 19.22 21.96 6.18
C ARG A 92 19.66 20.76 7.03
N LYS A 93 20.73 20.88 7.81
CA LYS A 93 21.19 19.82 8.72
C LYS A 93 20.15 19.47 9.79
N MET A 94 19.55 20.48 10.44
CA MET A 94 18.49 20.24 11.44
C MET A 94 17.26 19.54 10.82
N ARG A 95 16.90 19.89 9.57
CA ARG A 95 15.85 19.19 8.83
C ARG A 95 16.23 17.74 8.53
N GLN A 96 17.47 17.49 8.12
CA GLN A 96 17.98 16.13 7.87
C GLN A 96 17.96 15.27 9.13
N GLU A 97 18.44 15.81 10.26
CA GLU A 97 18.43 15.15 11.57
C GLU A 97 17.01 14.80 12.01
N THR A 98 16.08 15.76 11.88
CA THR A 98 14.65 15.53 12.17
C THR A 98 14.09 14.40 11.31
N GLN A 99 14.40 14.41 10.00
CA GLN A 99 13.88 13.40 9.09
C GLN A 99 14.47 12.01 9.34
N TYR A 100 15.75 11.95 9.71
CA TYR A 100 16.41 10.71 10.12
C TYR A 100 15.77 10.14 11.39
N TRP A 101 15.54 10.99 12.40
CA TRP A 101 14.88 10.57 13.63
C TRP A 101 13.46 10.06 13.37
N ASN A 102 12.67 10.78 12.57
CA ASN A 102 11.31 10.40 12.21
C ASN A 102 11.28 9.03 11.49
N GLN A 103 12.21 8.85 10.53
CA GLN A 103 12.36 7.57 9.83
C GLN A 103 12.70 6.44 10.79
N HIS A 104 13.70 6.63 11.64
CA HIS A 104 14.13 5.61 12.59
C HIS A 104 13.02 5.26 13.60
N PHE A 105 12.31 6.26 14.10
CA PHE A 105 11.17 6.08 15.00
C PHE A 105 10.10 5.18 14.37
N TRP A 106 9.61 5.52 13.17
CA TRP A 106 8.55 4.75 12.51
C TRP A 106 9.00 3.37 12.06
N SER A 107 10.26 3.21 11.63
CA SER A 107 10.79 1.87 11.36
C SER A 107 10.72 0.97 12.59
N ASN A 108 11.13 1.49 13.75
CA ASN A 108 11.12 0.72 15.00
C ASN A 108 9.70 0.44 15.52
N GLN A 109 8.80 1.42 15.41
CA GLN A 109 7.39 1.27 15.79
C GLN A 109 6.70 0.22 14.91
N ASN A 110 6.85 0.30 13.59
CA ASN A 110 6.20 -0.63 12.67
C ASN A 110 6.75 -2.06 12.84
N LEU A 111 8.06 -2.21 13.07
CA LEU A 111 8.65 -3.52 13.34
C LEU A 111 8.08 -4.15 14.62
N THR A 112 8.02 -3.37 15.70
CA THR A 112 7.46 -3.82 16.99
C THR A 112 5.98 -4.17 16.86
N PHE A 113 5.20 -3.28 16.24
CA PHE A 113 3.76 -3.48 16.04
C PHE A 113 3.47 -4.75 15.22
N ASN A 114 4.18 -4.96 14.09
CA ASN A 114 3.95 -6.13 13.26
C ASN A 114 4.25 -7.43 14.02
N LYS A 115 5.32 -7.44 14.82
CA LYS A 115 5.66 -8.59 15.66
C LYS A 115 4.55 -8.88 16.69
N GLU A 116 4.09 -7.86 17.41
CA GLU A 116 3.05 -8.02 18.43
C GLU A 116 1.70 -8.40 17.81
N LYS A 117 1.36 -7.81 16.67
CA LYS A 117 0.18 -8.16 15.88
C LYS A 117 0.21 -9.63 15.48
N ASP A 118 1.32 -10.12 14.95
CA ASP A 118 1.44 -11.50 14.51
C ASP A 118 1.31 -12.48 15.69
N GLN A 119 1.93 -12.17 16.84
CA GLN A 119 1.77 -12.94 18.07
C GLN A 119 0.32 -12.96 18.57
N PHE A 120 -0.37 -11.82 18.51
CA PHE A 120 -1.76 -11.70 18.89
C PHE A 120 -2.66 -12.54 17.97
N VAL A 121 -2.48 -12.43 16.66
CA VAL A 121 -3.24 -13.22 15.67
C VAL A 121 -3.02 -14.71 15.91
N GLN A 122 -1.77 -15.16 16.07
CA GLN A 122 -1.47 -16.57 16.36
C GLN A 122 -2.15 -17.05 17.64
N SER A 123 -2.09 -16.27 18.72
CA SER A 123 -2.74 -16.60 20.00
C SER A 123 -4.26 -16.71 19.85
N ARG A 124 -4.88 -15.83 19.06
CA ARG A 124 -6.33 -15.87 18.80
C ARG A 124 -6.74 -17.04 17.93
N LEU A 125 -5.94 -17.43 16.94
CA LEU A 125 -6.19 -18.62 16.12
C LEU A 125 -6.09 -19.90 16.96
N GLN A 126 -5.04 -20.03 17.77
CA GLN A 126 -4.87 -21.16 18.69
C GLN A 126 -6.02 -21.27 19.69
N ALA A 127 -6.46 -20.15 20.29
CA ALA A 127 -7.58 -20.15 21.23
C ALA A 127 -8.91 -20.58 20.58
N LYS A 128 -9.07 -20.36 19.27
CA LYS A 128 -10.24 -20.82 18.50
C LYS A 128 -10.10 -22.27 18.02
N GLY A 129 -9.00 -22.96 18.33
CA GLY A 129 -8.74 -24.34 17.88
C GLY A 129 -8.42 -24.44 16.39
N MET A 130 -8.04 -23.34 15.75
CA MET A 130 -7.65 -23.30 14.33
C MET A 130 -6.12 -23.29 14.23
N GLU A 131 -5.57 -24.15 13.38
CA GLU A 131 -4.14 -24.18 13.08
C GLU A 131 -3.83 -23.26 11.89
N LEU A 132 -2.59 -22.78 11.80
CA LEU A 132 -2.06 -21.89 10.75
C LEU A 132 -1.95 -22.58 9.37
N ARG A 133 -2.98 -23.30 8.92
CA ARG A 133 -2.97 -24.02 7.64
C ARG A 133 -3.76 -23.33 6.54
N ASP A 134 -4.59 -22.36 6.87
CA ASP A 134 -5.44 -21.67 5.90
C ASP A 134 -5.01 -20.21 5.78
N GLU A 135 -4.44 -19.84 4.62
CA GLU A 135 -4.17 -18.44 4.22
C GLU A 135 -5.40 -17.53 4.46
N ASP A 136 -6.59 -18.10 4.40
CA ASP A 136 -7.87 -17.44 4.67
C ASP A 136 -8.00 -16.91 6.11
N ALA A 137 -7.44 -17.61 7.11
CA ALA A 137 -7.50 -17.22 8.52
C ALA A 137 -6.62 -16.00 8.83
N TYR A 138 -5.53 -15.82 8.06
CA TYR A 138 -4.67 -14.63 8.14
C TYR A 138 -5.32 -13.43 7.43
N MET A 139 -6.11 -13.66 6.38
CA MET A 139 -6.78 -12.59 5.64
C MET A 139 -8.01 -12.03 6.37
N GLU A 140 -8.75 -12.85 7.12
CA GLU A 140 -9.92 -12.40 7.90
C GLU A 140 -9.55 -11.37 9.00
N PHE A 141 -8.35 -11.47 9.58
CA PHE A 141 -7.89 -10.55 10.63
C PHE A 141 -7.18 -9.28 10.13
N ASN A 142 -6.72 -9.23 8.88
CA ASN A 142 -6.02 -8.08 8.31
C ASN A 142 -6.97 -7.08 7.58
N LEU A 143 -8.29 -7.19 7.78
CA LEU A 143 -9.34 -6.37 7.16
C LEU A 143 -9.84 -5.19 8.02
N VAL A 144 -9.09 -4.79 9.07
CA VAL A 144 -9.40 -3.59 9.88
C VAL A 144 -8.38 -2.49 9.62
#